data_AF-A0AAU8IVU3-F1
#
_entry.id   AF-A0AAU8IVU3-F1
#
_cell.length_a   1.000
_cell.length_b   1.000
_cell.length_c   1.000
_cell.angle_alpha   90.00
_cell.angle_beta   90.00
_cell.angle_gamma   90.00
#
_symmetry.space_group_name_H-M   'P 1'
#
loop_
_entity.id
_entity.type
_entity.pdbx_description
1 polymer ?
#
loop_
_entity_poly.entity_id
_entity_poly.type
_entity_poly.pdbx_seq_one_letter_code
_entity_poly.pdbx_strand_id
1 'polypeptide(L)'
;MKPTLPAGGDETVRPRAVPAQPTAPAPPDPGRDTHGSSSTFLARAALLTAVLSAAGSLLGLVRDQTLAHLFGAGSETDAFLVAWTVPEVAATLLIEDGLAFMLVPAFSAAIALRGSRAAHGQDPVRALVAASLPRLTLAFLASGLALIAGAPQLVELLAPGLPDPQLAVDCTRLTATCMLTFGLTGYCSAALRAHSSYLAPAAIYVAYNTGIIATLLLLADRWGVRAAAAGVAVGGCLMVLVQAPVLRRRLTRAEPGTQVLQGASGDGGPAQKQSLNMMLISTVLLFALCRQSQVFIERFLASSLPSGAISHLNYAQKVAQLPMVLSLMLCTVTFPVVAKALARGDTERARDRVERDIALAACIVLSGAAVVFACAPQIIQLLFQRGAFTAEDTAATASIMRIYSLGLLGHCLVGALVRSYFSAGRPTWYPVVSMAFGMTLTAGVGTLTVGTWGVAGIAAANALGITFTAVLLLTAMDRRSVPVRLPKVLLELGKTLFAAVAATAAGLVCAARVGQPLGSLAVGCLAVATVFGLLLWALNVQAFVPAVRFATRKLRHVR
;
A
#
# COMPACT_ATOMS: atom_id res chain seq x y z
N MET A 1 30.97 -73.88 28.43
CA MET A 1 31.78 -75.04 28.02
C MET A 1 30.82 -76.22 27.80
N LYS A 2 30.43 -76.48 26.54
CA LYS A 2 29.61 -77.60 25.98
C LYS A 2 28.20 -77.87 26.59
N PRO A 3 27.21 -78.36 25.80
CA PRO A 3 27.36 -79.48 24.87
C PRO A 3 27.03 -79.20 23.39
N THR A 4 27.61 -80.08 22.58
CA THR A 4 27.58 -80.26 21.12
C THR A 4 26.48 -81.22 20.67
N LEU A 5 25.89 -80.97 19.48
CA LEU A 5 25.58 -81.85 18.30
C LEU A 5 25.30 -83.36 18.51
N PRO A 6 24.53 -84.07 17.64
CA PRO A 6 24.60 -84.02 16.15
C PRO A 6 23.25 -84.21 15.38
N ALA A 7 23.13 -83.65 14.17
CA ALA A 7 23.23 -84.26 12.82
C ALA A 7 22.11 -85.25 12.41
N GLY A 8 21.40 -84.91 11.34
CA GLY A 8 20.57 -85.79 10.51
C GLY A 8 20.43 -85.15 9.13
N GLY A 9 20.99 -85.78 8.10
CA GLY A 9 21.02 -85.30 6.72
C GLY A 9 19.71 -85.55 5.98
N ASP A 10 19.48 -84.78 4.92
CA ASP A 10 18.33 -84.96 4.03
C ASP A 10 18.76 -84.78 2.56
N GLU A 11 18.11 -85.57 1.72
CA GLU A 11 18.56 -86.01 0.40
C GLU A 11 18.50 -84.96 -0.72
N THR A 12 19.36 -85.19 -1.71
CA THR A 12 19.64 -84.39 -2.90
C THR A 12 18.54 -84.45 -3.97
N VAL A 13 18.08 -83.28 -4.45
CA VAL A 13 17.30 -83.10 -5.69
C VAL A 13 17.91 -81.96 -6.54
N ARG A 14 18.16 -82.19 -7.83
CA ARG A 14 18.54 -81.20 -8.86
C ARG A 14 17.72 -81.44 -10.14
N PRO A 15 17.58 -80.48 -11.07
CA PRO A 15 16.99 -79.15 -10.90
C PRO A 15 15.89 -78.89 -11.98
N ARG A 16 14.82 -78.17 -11.66
CA ARG A 16 13.83 -77.70 -12.65
C ARG A 16 14.02 -76.20 -12.94
N ALA A 17 14.05 -75.85 -14.22
CA ALA A 17 14.37 -74.55 -14.77
C ALA A 17 13.42 -73.42 -14.28
N VAL A 18 14.03 -72.27 -13.98
CA VAL A 18 13.37 -71.03 -13.57
C VAL A 18 13.08 -70.16 -14.80
N PRO A 19 11.84 -69.69 -15.03
CA PRO A 19 11.56 -68.65 -16.03
C PRO A 19 12.08 -67.28 -15.55
N ALA A 20 12.74 -66.55 -16.44
CA ALA A 20 13.36 -65.25 -16.19
C ALA A 20 12.37 -64.19 -15.70
N GLN A 21 12.72 -63.49 -14.62
CA GLN A 21 12.05 -62.26 -14.17
C GLN A 21 12.45 -61.07 -15.07
N PRO A 22 11.51 -60.20 -15.47
CA PRO A 22 11.82 -58.96 -16.18
C PRO A 22 12.61 -58.00 -15.26
N THR A 23 13.72 -57.47 -15.78
CA THR A 23 14.54 -56.44 -15.15
C THR A 23 13.73 -55.21 -14.76
N ALA A 24 13.88 -54.77 -13.51
CA ALA A 24 13.28 -53.55 -12.98
C ALA A 24 13.67 -52.30 -13.81
N PRO A 25 12.78 -51.31 -13.98
CA PRO A 25 13.12 -50.07 -14.68
C PRO A 25 14.18 -49.28 -13.91
N ALA A 26 15.17 -48.75 -14.63
CA ALA A 26 16.24 -47.93 -14.09
C ALA A 26 15.69 -46.69 -13.34
N PRO A 27 16.39 -46.21 -12.29
CA PRO A 27 15.99 -45.01 -11.57
C PRO A 27 15.95 -43.79 -12.52
N PRO A 28 15.01 -42.86 -12.33
CA PRO A 28 14.90 -41.69 -13.19
C PRO A 28 16.17 -40.85 -13.07
N ASP A 29 16.75 -40.52 -14.23
CA ASP A 29 17.88 -39.63 -14.41
C ASP A 29 17.60 -38.25 -13.75
N PRO A 30 18.42 -37.79 -12.78
CA PRO A 30 18.17 -36.54 -12.06
C PRO A 30 18.47 -35.28 -12.91
N GLY A 31 18.70 -35.42 -14.22
CA GLY A 31 19.17 -34.36 -15.11
C GLY A 31 18.15 -33.67 -16.03
N ARG A 32 16.82 -33.88 -15.88
CA ARG A 32 15.83 -33.10 -16.64
C ARG A 32 15.27 -31.93 -15.82
N ASP A 33 16.08 -30.89 -15.74
CA ASP A 33 15.68 -29.56 -15.29
C ASP A 33 14.56 -28.97 -16.16
N THR A 34 13.30 -29.20 -15.77
CA THR A 34 12.14 -28.44 -16.25
C THR A 34 11.95 -27.11 -15.49
N HIS A 35 12.89 -26.74 -14.61
CA HIS A 35 12.80 -25.53 -13.77
C HIS A 35 13.23 -24.22 -14.45
N GLY A 36 13.73 -24.24 -15.70
CA GLY A 36 14.20 -23.03 -16.40
C GLY A 36 13.10 -22.10 -16.96
N SER A 37 11.95 -22.64 -17.36
CA SER A 37 10.91 -21.83 -18.03
C SER A 37 9.96 -21.11 -17.06
N SER A 38 9.66 -21.70 -15.89
CA SER A 38 8.70 -21.13 -14.95
C SER A 38 9.28 -19.95 -14.15
N SER A 39 10.56 -20.01 -13.78
CA SER A 39 11.28 -18.91 -13.10
C SER A 39 11.31 -17.65 -13.98
N THR A 40 11.67 -17.81 -15.25
CA THR A 40 11.74 -16.71 -16.22
C THR A 40 10.36 -16.13 -16.54
N PHE A 41 9.32 -16.96 -16.63
CA PHE A 41 7.93 -16.52 -16.83
C PHE A 41 7.39 -15.75 -15.62
N LEU A 42 7.59 -16.25 -14.40
CA LEU A 42 7.17 -15.59 -13.16
C LEU A 42 7.90 -14.25 -12.96
N ALA A 43 9.20 -14.19 -13.25
CA ALA A 43 9.97 -12.95 -13.20
C ALA A 43 9.44 -11.90 -14.20
N ARG A 44 9.12 -12.30 -15.44
CA ARG A 44 8.50 -11.42 -16.44
C ARG A 44 7.12 -10.95 -16.00
N ALA A 45 6.28 -11.82 -15.45
CA ALA A 45 4.95 -11.46 -14.97
C ALA A 45 5.01 -10.48 -13.78
N ALA A 46 5.94 -10.70 -12.85
CA ALA A 46 6.17 -9.80 -11.72
C ALA A 46 6.68 -8.42 -12.19
N LEU A 47 7.63 -8.38 -13.13
CA LEU A 47 8.12 -7.14 -13.73
C LEU A 47 7.00 -6.37 -14.43
N LEU A 48 6.21 -7.04 -15.28
CA LEU A 48 5.08 -6.41 -15.97
C LEU A 48 4.03 -5.88 -14.99
N THR A 49 3.76 -6.61 -13.91
CA THR A 49 2.85 -6.17 -12.84
C THR A 49 3.38 -4.89 -12.19
N ALA A 50 4.68 -4.84 -11.85
CA ALA A 50 5.29 -3.66 -11.27
C ALA A 50 5.26 -2.44 -12.21
N VAL A 51 5.53 -2.66 -13.50
CA VAL A 51 5.46 -1.60 -14.53
C VAL A 51 4.03 -1.06 -14.67
N LEU A 52 3.02 -1.93 -14.71
CA LEU A 52 1.62 -1.50 -14.77
C LEU A 52 1.18 -0.73 -13.53
N SER A 53 1.60 -1.18 -12.33
CA SER A 53 1.34 -0.43 -11.10
C SER A 53 2.00 0.95 -11.12
N ALA A 54 3.25 1.05 -11.57
CA ALA A 54 3.95 2.33 -11.71
C ALA A 54 3.26 3.24 -12.74
N ALA A 55 2.84 2.69 -13.89
CA ALA A 55 2.07 3.42 -14.89
C ALA A 55 0.72 3.91 -14.35
N GLY A 56 0.04 3.10 -13.53
CA GLY A 56 -1.20 3.46 -12.86
C GLY A 56 -1.00 4.66 -11.91
N SER A 57 0.05 4.66 -11.10
CA SER A 57 0.40 5.78 -10.23
C SER A 57 0.78 7.04 -11.03
N LEU A 58 1.53 6.89 -12.12
CA LEU A 58 1.87 8.01 -13.01
C LEU A 58 0.63 8.62 -13.64
N LEU A 59 -0.30 7.81 -14.14
CA LEU A 59 -1.58 8.30 -14.65
C LEU A 59 -2.44 8.94 -13.56
N GLY A 60 -2.34 8.48 -12.32
CA GLY A 60 -2.97 9.14 -11.16
C GLY A 60 -2.44 10.56 -10.95
N LEU A 61 -1.12 10.76 -11.10
CA LEU A 61 -0.53 12.09 -11.08
C LEU A 61 -1.00 12.93 -12.28
N VAL A 62 -1.02 12.37 -13.49
CA VAL A 62 -1.51 13.07 -14.69
C VAL A 62 -2.99 13.48 -14.53
N ARG A 63 -3.83 12.64 -13.92
CA ARG A 63 -5.22 12.98 -13.58
C ARG A 63 -5.27 14.20 -12.66
N ASP A 64 -4.48 14.20 -11.58
CA ASP A 64 -4.44 15.32 -10.63
C ASP A 64 -3.90 16.60 -11.28
N GLN A 65 -2.92 16.48 -12.19
CA GLN A 65 -2.40 17.60 -12.99
C GLN A 65 -3.43 18.13 -13.99
N THR A 66 -4.21 17.25 -14.62
CA THR A 66 -5.27 17.64 -15.56
C THR A 66 -6.38 18.38 -14.82
N LEU A 67 -6.78 17.89 -13.64
CA LEU A 67 -7.74 18.57 -12.76
C LEU A 67 -7.22 19.96 -12.34
N ALA A 68 -5.97 20.04 -11.88
CA ALA A 68 -5.35 21.31 -11.51
C ALA A 68 -5.25 22.28 -12.70
N HIS A 69 -4.91 21.78 -13.89
CA HIS A 69 -4.78 22.60 -15.10
C HIS A 69 -6.11 23.22 -15.53
N LEU A 70 -7.20 22.46 -15.45
CA LEU A 70 -8.53 22.89 -15.91
C LEU A 70 -9.29 23.72 -14.87
N PHE A 71 -9.21 23.35 -13.58
CA PHE A 71 -10.05 23.93 -12.52
C PHE A 71 -9.26 24.65 -11.42
N GLY A 72 -7.92 24.56 -11.42
CA GLY A 72 -7.08 25.19 -10.40
C GLY A 72 -7.33 24.63 -9.01
N ALA A 73 -6.97 25.40 -7.99
CA ALA A 73 -7.30 25.11 -6.59
C ALA A 73 -8.38 26.10 -6.11
N GLY A 74 -9.64 25.81 -6.45
CA GLY A 74 -10.79 26.64 -6.11
C GLY A 74 -11.98 25.84 -5.58
N SER A 75 -13.14 26.50 -5.52
CA SER A 75 -14.38 25.91 -4.98
C SER A 75 -14.84 24.65 -5.73
N GLU A 76 -14.67 24.60 -7.05
CA GLU A 76 -15.02 23.44 -7.86
C GLU A 76 -14.15 22.22 -7.51
N THR A 77 -12.84 22.39 -7.48
CA THR A 77 -11.90 21.33 -7.10
C THR A 77 -12.13 20.87 -5.67
N ASP A 78 -12.42 21.79 -4.74
CA ASP A 78 -12.77 21.47 -3.35
C ASP A 78 -14.03 20.59 -3.27
N ALA A 79 -15.10 20.94 -3.99
CA ALA A 79 -16.34 20.18 -4.06
C ALA A 79 -16.11 18.76 -4.60
N PHE A 80 -15.33 18.62 -5.68
CA PHE A 80 -14.96 17.32 -6.21
C PHE A 80 -14.09 16.51 -5.25
N LEU A 81 -13.13 17.13 -4.56
CA LEU A 81 -12.28 16.42 -3.62
C LEU A 81 -13.03 15.95 -2.37
N VAL A 82 -14.10 16.64 -1.95
CA VAL A 82 -15.02 16.11 -0.94
C VAL A 82 -15.73 14.86 -1.48
N ALA A 83 -16.26 14.92 -2.70
CA ALA A 83 -16.88 13.77 -3.36
C ALA A 83 -15.90 12.61 -3.64
N TRP A 84 -14.61 12.89 -3.84
CA TRP A 84 -13.53 11.92 -4.07
C TRP A 84 -13.24 11.05 -2.84
N THR A 85 -13.62 11.51 -1.65
CA THR A 85 -13.48 10.71 -0.43
C THR A 85 -14.25 9.39 -0.53
N VAL A 86 -15.37 9.37 -1.26
CA VAL A 86 -16.17 8.15 -1.48
C VAL A 86 -15.38 7.07 -2.24
N PRO A 87 -14.88 7.30 -3.47
CA PRO A 87 -14.07 6.31 -4.17
C PRO A 87 -12.75 5.99 -3.46
N GLU A 88 -12.16 6.94 -2.74
CA GLU A 88 -10.94 6.68 -1.96
C GLU A 88 -11.18 5.61 -0.88
N VAL A 89 -12.23 5.76 -0.08
CA VAL A 89 -12.61 4.78 0.94
C VAL A 89 -13.08 3.47 0.30
N ALA A 90 -13.81 3.55 -0.81
CA ALA A 90 -14.29 2.39 -1.56
C ALA A 90 -13.14 1.54 -2.11
N ALA A 91 -12.08 2.17 -2.63
CA ALA A 91 -10.93 1.44 -3.16
C ALA A 91 -10.25 0.64 -2.05
N THR A 92 -9.99 1.26 -0.90
CA THR A 92 -9.38 0.61 0.26
C THR A 92 -10.23 -0.57 0.75
N LEU A 93 -11.55 -0.40 0.87
CA LEU A 93 -12.44 -1.43 1.40
C LEU A 93 -12.79 -2.52 0.39
N LEU A 94 -13.08 -2.16 -0.86
CA LEU A 94 -13.65 -3.07 -1.84
C LEU A 94 -12.60 -3.68 -2.76
N ILE A 95 -11.47 -3.00 -3.02
CA ILE A 95 -10.45 -3.47 -3.96
C ILE A 95 -9.21 -3.99 -3.23
N GLU A 96 -8.71 -3.25 -2.24
CA GLU A 96 -7.39 -3.49 -1.64
C GLU A 96 -7.46 -4.39 -0.40
N ASP A 97 -7.95 -3.87 0.73
CA ASP A 97 -7.76 -4.48 2.04
C ASP A 97 -8.97 -5.27 2.52
N GLY A 98 -10.20 -4.79 2.30
CA GLY A 98 -11.40 -5.40 2.88
C GLY A 98 -11.84 -6.67 2.15
N LEU A 99 -12.36 -6.52 0.93
CA LEU A 99 -12.95 -7.63 0.19
C LEU A 99 -11.92 -8.70 -0.22
N ALA A 100 -10.71 -8.28 -0.58
CA ALA A 100 -9.62 -9.20 -0.92
C ALA A 100 -9.29 -10.14 0.23
N PHE A 101 -9.40 -9.67 1.48
CA PHE A 101 -9.14 -10.49 2.66
C PHE A 101 -10.11 -11.66 2.80
N MET A 102 -11.38 -11.44 2.48
CA MET A 102 -12.41 -12.46 2.60
C MET A 102 -12.45 -13.37 1.37
N LEU A 103 -12.34 -12.79 0.17
CA LEU A 103 -12.56 -13.52 -1.07
C LEU A 103 -11.34 -14.28 -1.55
N VAL A 104 -10.11 -13.78 -1.37
CA VAL A 104 -8.91 -14.51 -1.83
C VAL A 104 -8.82 -15.89 -1.15
N PRO A 105 -8.92 -16.02 0.20
CA PRO A 105 -8.93 -17.32 0.84
C PRO A 105 -10.12 -18.20 0.43
N ALA A 106 -11.32 -17.62 0.26
CA ALA A 106 -12.50 -18.36 -0.17
C ALA A 106 -12.33 -18.97 -1.57
N PHE A 107 -11.79 -18.19 -2.52
CA PHE A 107 -11.46 -18.68 -3.85
C PHE A 107 -10.31 -19.69 -3.82
N SER A 108 -9.25 -19.46 -3.04
CA SER A 108 -8.15 -20.42 -2.90
C SER A 108 -8.63 -21.77 -2.34
N ALA A 109 -9.53 -21.76 -1.36
CA ALA A 109 -10.14 -22.97 -0.83
C ALA A 109 -11.01 -23.69 -1.88
N ALA A 110 -11.83 -22.95 -2.63
CA ALA A 110 -12.63 -23.51 -3.71
C ALA A 110 -11.76 -24.12 -4.84
N ILE A 111 -10.67 -23.45 -5.20
CA ILE A 111 -9.69 -23.95 -6.19
C ILE A 111 -9.01 -25.22 -5.68
N ALA A 112 -8.62 -25.28 -4.41
CA ALA A 112 -8.02 -26.48 -3.82
C ALA A 112 -8.98 -27.67 -3.83
N LEU A 113 -10.27 -27.44 -3.52
CA LEU A 113 -11.31 -28.47 -3.58
C LEU A 113 -11.57 -28.99 -4.99
N ARG A 114 -11.39 -28.13 -6.01
CA ARG A 114 -11.50 -28.49 -7.43
C ARG A 114 -10.48 -29.57 -7.83
N GLY A 115 -9.29 -29.59 -7.19
CA GLY A 115 -8.25 -30.59 -7.41
C GLY A 115 -8.50 -31.94 -6.71
N SER A 116 -9.25 -31.96 -5.61
CA SER A 116 -9.44 -33.15 -4.76
C SER A 116 -10.75 -33.91 -5.01
N ARG A 117 -11.79 -33.25 -5.53
CA ARG A 117 -13.11 -33.85 -5.78
C ARG A 117 -13.54 -33.66 -7.24
N ALA A 118 -13.03 -34.52 -8.11
CA ALA A 118 -13.55 -34.68 -9.48
C ALA A 118 -14.79 -35.62 -9.55
N ALA A 119 -15.46 -35.91 -8.43
CA ALA A 119 -16.43 -37.02 -8.35
C ALA A 119 -17.93 -36.64 -8.28
N HIS A 120 -18.33 -35.36 -8.15
CA HIS A 120 -19.75 -34.97 -7.96
C HIS A 120 -20.28 -33.86 -8.88
N GLY A 121 -19.69 -33.66 -10.07
CA GLY A 121 -20.30 -32.93 -11.18
C GLY A 121 -20.45 -31.40 -11.08
N GLN A 122 -20.23 -30.78 -9.91
CA GLN A 122 -20.29 -29.32 -9.74
C GLN A 122 -18.92 -28.73 -9.41
N ASP A 123 -18.48 -27.76 -10.22
CA ASP A 123 -17.23 -27.02 -10.00
C ASP A 123 -17.37 -26.11 -8.76
N PRO A 124 -16.60 -26.36 -7.68
CA PRO A 124 -16.73 -25.60 -6.42
C PRO A 124 -16.46 -24.10 -6.61
N VAL A 125 -15.63 -23.71 -7.57
CA VAL A 125 -15.39 -22.29 -7.89
C VAL A 125 -16.64 -21.67 -8.52
N ARG A 126 -17.30 -22.38 -9.45
CA ARG A 126 -18.55 -21.90 -10.07
C ARG A 126 -19.70 -21.85 -9.07
N ALA A 127 -19.78 -22.82 -8.15
CA ALA A 127 -20.75 -22.81 -7.07
C ALA A 127 -20.55 -21.60 -6.14
N LEU A 128 -19.29 -21.30 -5.76
CA LEU A 128 -18.96 -20.10 -4.99
C LEU A 128 -19.37 -18.83 -5.72
N VAL A 129 -19.06 -18.72 -7.01
CA VAL A 129 -19.45 -17.55 -7.83
C VAL A 129 -20.96 -17.41 -7.90
N ALA A 130 -21.68 -18.50 -8.20
CA ALA A 130 -23.15 -18.49 -8.29
C ALA A 130 -23.82 -18.10 -6.96
N ALA A 131 -23.25 -18.51 -5.82
CA ALA A 131 -23.79 -18.20 -4.50
C ALA A 131 -23.43 -16.79 -4.00
N SER A 132 -22.23 -16.29 -4.33
CA SER A 132 -21.70 -15.04 -3.76
C SER A 132 -21.88 -13.82 -4.66
N LEU A 133 -21.64 -13.94 -5.96
CA LEU A 133 -21.59 -12.80 -6.87
C LEU A 133 -22.93 -12.05 -6.95
N PRO A 134 -24.11 -12.71 -7.11
CA PRO A 134 -25.38 -11.98 -7.16
C PRO A 134 -25.68 -11.22 -5.86
N ARG A 135 -25.40 -11.84 -4.71
CA ARG A 135 -25.65 -11.24 -3.38
C ARG A 135 -24.74 -10.04 -3.13
N LEU A 136 -23.45 -10.17 -3.45
CA LEU A 136 -22.50 -9.07 -3.32
C LEU A 136 -22.79 -7.95 -4.31
N THR A 137 -23.16 -8.27 -5.56
CA THR A 137 -23.58 -7.27 -6.55
C THR A 137 -24.79 -6.50 -6.06
N LEU A 138 -25.79 -7.18 -5.49
CA LEU A 138 -26.95 -6.53 -4.88
C LEU A 138 -26.54 -5.64 -3.70
N ALA A 139 -25.62 -6.09 -2.84
CA ALA A 139 -25.12 -5.29 -1.72
C ALA A 139 -24.34 -4.05 -2.18
N PHE A 140 -23.51 -4.16 -3.23
CA PHE A 140 -22.80 -3.03 -3.82
C PHE A 140 -23.74 -2.04 -4.51
N LEU A 141 -24.76 -2.55 -5.19
CA LEU A 141 -25.80 -1.71 -5.79
C LEU A 141 -26.61 -0.98 -4.71
N ALA A 142 -27.06 -1.69 -3.68
CA ALA A 142 -27.83 -1.12 -2.57
C ALA A 142 -27.02 -0.06 -1.81
N SER A 143 -25.74 -0.32 -1.53
CA SER A 143 -24.85 0.67 -0.89
C SER A 143 -24.59 1.89 -1.79
N GLY A 144 -24.40 1.69 -3.10
CA GLY A 144 -24.31 2.80 -4.07
C GLY A 144 -25.57 3.66 -4.09
N LEU A 145 -26.75 3.05 -4.17
CA LEU A 145 -28.04 3.76 -4.13
C LEU A 145 -28.27 4.47 -2.79
N ALA A 146 -27.89 3.85 -1.68
CA ALA A 146 -27.96 4.47 -0.36
C ALA A 146 -27.06 5.70 -0.26
N LEU A 147 -25.83 5.66 -0.81
CA LEU A 147 -24.94 6.81 -0.88
C LEU A 147 -25.45 7.90 -1.81
N ILE A 148 -26.07 7.55 -2.94
CA ILE A 148 -26.70 8.53 -3.85
C ILE A 148 -27.85 9.26 -3.14
N ALA A 149 -28.70 8.52 -2.44
CA ALA A 149 -29.81 9.08 -1.67
C ALA A 149 -29.32 9.92 -0.48
N GLY A 150 -28.29 9.44 0.22
CA GLY A 150 -27.66 10.07 1.38
C GLY A 150 -26.57 11.11 1.05
N ALA A 151 -26.36 11.44 -0.22
CA ALA A 151 -25.29 12.35 -0.64
C ALA A 151 -25.37 13.74 0.03
N PRO A 152 -26.54 14.39 0.18
CA PRO A 152 -26.65 15.65 0.91
C PRO A 152 -26.15 15.56 2.34
N GLN A 153 -26.57 14.54 3.09
CA GLN A 153 -26.20 14.34 4.48
C GLN A 153 -24.72 13.99 4.62
N LEU A 154 -24.18 13.24 3.66
CA LEU A 154 -22.76 12.91 3.65
C LEU A 154 -21.90 14.17 3.40
N VAL A 155 -22.29 15.03 2.46
CA VAL A 155 -21.59 16.29 2.20
C VAL A 155 -21.69 17.23 3.38
N GLU A 156 -22.87 17.36 4.00
CA GLU A 156 -23.08 18.17 5.20
C GLU A 156 -22.22 17.66 6.38
N LEU A 157 -22.09 16.33 6.54
CA LEU A 157 -21.23 15.74 7.56
C LEU A 157 -19.73 15.96 7.28
N LEU A 158 -19.31 15.84 6.02
CA LEU A 158 -17.90 15.88 5.64
C LEU A 158 -17.35 17.29 5.49
N ALA A 159 -18.17 18.23 5.03
CA ALA A 159 -17.73 19.57 4.64
C ALA A 159 -18.87 20.59 4.75
N PRO A 160 -19.39 20.86 5.97
CA PRO A 160 -20.54 21.74 6.18
C PRO A 160 -20.29 23.20 5.77
N GLY A 161 -19.02 23.64 5.74
CA GLY A 161 -18.66 25.03 5.41
C GLY A 161 -18.52 25.34 3.92
N LEU A 162 -18.78 24.38 3.02
CA LEU A 162 -18.61 24.61 1.59
C LEU A 162 -19.51 25.74 1.06
N PRO A 163 -18.99 26.63 0.19
CA PRO A 163 -19.78 27.73 -0.38
C PRO A 163 -20.86 27.23 -1.35
N ASP A 164 -20.58 26.17 -2.12
CA ASP A 164 -21.54 25.50 -2.99
C ASP A 164 -21.63 24.00 -2.65
N PRO A 165 -22.47 23.62 -1.66
CA PRO A 165 -22.65 22.23 -1.30
C PRO A 165 -23.39 21.44 -2.38
N GLN A 166 -24.18 22.07 -3.25
CA GLN A 166 -24.94 21.36 -4.28
C GLN A 166 -24.01 20.74 -5.32
N LEU A 167 -22.95 21.46 -5.73
CA LEU A 167 -21.94 20.90 -6.62
C LEU A 167 -21.24 19.67 -6.03
N ALA A 168 -20.91 19.71 -4.73
CA ALA A 168 -20.32 18.58 -4.02
C ALA A 168 -21.30 17.40 -3.92
N VAL A 169 -22.60 17.66 -3.72
CA VAL A 169 -23.64 16.63 -3.71
C VAL A 169 -23.79 15.97 -5.08
N ASP A 170 -23.82 16.74 -6.16
CA ASP A 170 -23.89 16.20 -7.52
C ASP A 170 -22.67 15.33 -7.84
N CYS A 171 -21.47 15.83 -7.50
CA CYS A 171 -20.25 15.06 -7.65
C CYS A 171 -20.29 13.77 -6.81
N THR A 172 -20.80 13.84 -5.57
CA THR A 172 -20.90 12.69 -4.67
C THR A 172 -21.87 11.64 -5.21
N ARG A 173 -23.00 12.06 -5.80
CA ARG A 173 -23.94 11.13 -6.46
C ARG A 173 -23.29 10.42 -7.65
N LEU A 174 -22.52 11.14 -8.45
CA LEU A 174 -21.79 10.58 -9.58
C LEU A 174 -20.68 9.63 -9.11
N THR A 175 -19.88 10.01 -8.12
CA THR A 175 -18.82 9.15 -7.60
C THR A 175 -19.36 7.94 -6.84
N ALA A 176 -20.53 8.02 -6.22
CA ALA A 176 -21.15 6.90 -5.50
C ALA A 176 -21.48 5.70 -6.39
N THR A 177 -21.63 5.89 -7.71
CA THR A 177 -21.76 4.76 -8.66
C THR A 177 -20.52 3.86 -8.65
N CYS A 178 -19.38 4.35 -8.15
CA CYS A 178 -18.17 3.56 -8.01
C CYS A 178 -18.38 2.35 -7.11
N MET A 179 -19.29 2.38 -6.11
CA MET A 179 -19.54 1.26 -5.19
C MET A 179 -19.76 -0.06 -5.93
N LEU A 180 -20.61 -0.04 -6.96
CA LEU A 180 -20.88 -1.19 -7.80
C LEU A 180 -19.62 -1.63 -8.55
N THR A 181 -19.00 -0.71 -9.28
CA THR A 181 -17.85 -1.03 -10.14
C THR A 181 -16.59 -1.44 -9.36
N PHE A 182 -16.33 -0.83 -8.21
CA PHE A 182 -15.19 -1.13 -7.33
C PHE A 182 -15.41 -2.44 -6.59
N GLY A 183 -16.63 -2.70 -6.12
CA GLY A 183 -17.02 -3.99 -5.56
C GLY A 183 -16.81 -5.14 -6.56
N LEU A 184 -17.28 -4.96 -7.80
CA LEU A 184 -17.06 -5.94 -8.88
C LEU A 184 -15.57 -6.07 -9.27
N THR A 185 -14.84 -4.95 -9.33
CA THR A 185 -13.39 -4.92 -9.61
C THR A 185 -12.61 -5.67 -8.55
N GLY A 186 -12.93 -5.47 -7.28
CA GLY A 186 -12.33 -6.16 -6.15
C GLY A 186 -12.66 -7.64 -6.12
N TYR A 187 -13.92 -8.00 -6.41
CA TYR A 187 -14.33 -9.39 -6.56
C TYR A 187 -13.52 -10.09 -7.68
N CYS A 188 -13.42 -9.46 -8.85
CA CYS A 188 -12.63 -9.98 -9.96
C CYS A 188 -11.14 -10.10 -9.60
N SER A 189 -10.59 -9.07 -8.94
CA SER A 189 -9.19 -9.06 -8.49
C SER A 189 -8.91 -10.19 -7.52
N ALA A 190 -9.78 -10.42 -6.54
CA ALA A 190 -9.63 -11.48 -5.56
C ALA A 190 -9.65 -12.88 -6.22
N ALA A 191 -10.61 -13.12 -7.11
CA ALA A 191 -10.68 -14.36 -7.87
C ALA A 191 -9.43 -14.59 -8.74
N LEU A 192 -9.01 -13.56 -9.49
CA LEU A 192 -7.83 -13.65 -10.36
C LEU A 192 -6.51 -13.84 -9.57
N ARG A 193 -6.35 -13.15 -8.43
CA ARG A 193 -5.21 -13.34 -7.52
C ARG A 193 -5.16 -14.76 -6.95
N ALA A 194 -6.31 -15.33 -6.57
CA ALA A 194 -6.39 -16.72 -6.13
C ALA A 194 -6.00 -17.72 -7.24
N HIS A 195 -6.29 -17.40 -8.50
CA HIS A 195 -5.83 -18.13 -9.69
C HIS A 195 -4.38 -17.81 -10.12
N SER A 196 -3.60 -17.11 -9.30
CA SER A 196 -2.22 -16.68 -9.62
C SER A 196 -2.11 -15.83 -10.90
N SER A 197 -3.17 -15.10 -11.26
CA SER A 197 -3.24 -14.22 -12.43
C SER A 197 -3.14 -12.76 -12.00
N TYR A 198 -1.93 -12.22 -11.97
CA TYR A 198 -1.64 -10.89 -11.41
C TYR A 198 -1.69 -9.73 -12.41
N LEU A 199 -1.57 -10.01 -13.72
CA LEU A 199 -1.46 -8.95 -14.75
C LEU A 199 -2.73 -8.11 -14.89
N ALA A 200 -3.91 -8.75 -14.96
CA ALA A 200 -5.18 -8.04 -15.11
C ALA A 200 -5.53 -7.20 -13.85
N PRO A 201 -5.37 -7.71 -12.62
CA PRO A 201 -5.47 -6.88 -11.41
C PRO A 201 -4.46 -5.72 -11.35
N ALA A 202 -3.28 -5.85 -11.97
CA ALA A 202 -2.28 -4.78 -12.00
C ALA A 202 -2.65 -3.63 -12.97
N ALA A 203 -3.46 -3.91 -13.99
CA ALA A 203 -3.86 -2.93 -15.01
C ALA A 203 -5.06 -2.04 -14.60
N ILE A 204 -5.73 -2.33 -13.47
CA ILE A 204 -6.98 -1.65 -13.10
C ILE A 204 -6.81 -0.14 -12.93
N TYR A 205 -5.72 0.31 -12.28
CA TYR A 205 -5.51 1.74 -12.04
C TYR A 205 -5.06 2.50 -13.29
N VAL A 206 -4.45 1.81 -14.26
CA VAL A 206 -4.19 2.37 -15.60
C VAL A 206 -5.53 2.67 -16.27
N ALA A 207 -6.43 1.69 -16.32
CA ALA A 207 -7.75 1.82 -16.92
C ALA A 207 -8.61 2.89 -16.21
N TYR A 208 -8.61 2.88 -14.88
CA TYR A 208 -9.34 3.83 -14.05
C TYR A 208 -8.93 5.29 -14.33
N ASN A 209 -7.63 5.59 -14.21
CA ASN A 209 -7.15 6.95 -14.41
C ASN A 209 -7.28 7.39 -15.87
N THR A 210 -7.13 6.47 -16.83
CA THR A 210 -7.38 6.77 -18.26
C THR A 210 -8.84 7.17 -18.49
N GLY A 211 -9.79 6.45 -17.89
CA GLY A 211 -11.22 6.78 -17.99
C GLY A 211 -11.58 8.14 -17.38
N ILE A 212 -10.95 8.49 -16.25
CA ILE A 212 -11.14 9.80 -15.63
C ILE A 212 -10.57 10.90 -16.53
N ILE A 213 -9.31 10.77 -16.98
CA ILE A 213 -8.65 11.77 -17.82
C ILE A 213 -9.42 11.95 -19.13
N ALA A 214 -9.82 10.88 -19.81
CA ALA A 214 -10.58 10.95 -21.05
C ALA A 214 -11.93 11.66 -20.86
N THR A 215 -12.69 11.29 -19.83
CA THR A 215 -13.97 11.95 -19.54
C THR A 215 -13.77 13.43 -19.20
N LEU A 216 -12.75 13.76 -18.42
CA LEU A 216 -12.42 15.13 -18.05
C LEU A 216 -12.11 15.97 -19.29
N LEU A 217 -11.25 15.50 -20.18
CA LEU A 217 -10.88 16.20 -21.41
C LEU A 217 -12.04 16.35 -22.41
N LEU A 218 -13.01 15.43 -22.40
CA LEU A 218 -14.14 15.46 -23.33
C LEU A 218 -15.33 16.27 -22.82
N LEU A 219 -15.54 16.35 -21.50
CA LEU A 219 -16.74 16.92 -20.90
C LEU A 219 -16.49 18.15 -20.00
N ALA A 220 -15.25 18.52 -19.71
CA ALA A 220 -14.94 19.64 -18.81
C ALA A 220 -15.65 20.94 -19.22
N ASP A 221 -15.64 21.29 -20.51
CA ASP A 221 -16.24 22.55 -20.99
C ASP A 221 -17.75 22.64 -20.76
N ARG A 222 -18.46 21.50 -20.71
CA ARG A 222 -19.92 21.45 -20.58
C ARG A 222 -20.39 21.16 -19.17
N TRP A 223 -19.66 20.31 -18.44
CA TRP A 223 -20.09 19.76 -17.15
C TRP A 223 -19.23 20.27 -15.99
N GLY A 224 -18.21 21.08 -16.27
CA GLY A 224 -17.26 21.57 -15.28
C GLY A 224 -16.61 20.40 -14.52
N VAL A 225 -16.38 20.59 -13.23
CA VAL A 225 -15.78 19.55 -12.38
C VAL A 225 -16.63 18.28 -12.25
N ARG A 226 -17.94 18.32 -12.55
CA ARG A 226 -18.79 17.11 -12.60
C ARG A 226 -18.29 16.11 -13.65
N ALA A 227 -17.56 16.55 -14.67
CA ALA A 227 -16.89 15.67 -15.63
C ALA A 227 -15.86 14.75 -14.95
N ALA A 228 -15.14 15.24 -13.94
CA ALA A 228 -14.20 14.41 -13.16
C ALA A 228 -14.94 13.33 -12.37
N ALA A 229 -16.08 13.70 -11.75
CA ALA A 229 -16.93 12.78 -11.02
C ALA A 229 -17.57 11.72 -11.93
N ALA A 230 -18.07 12.11 -13.11
CA ALA A 230 -18.52 11.16 -14.13
C ALA A 230 -17.37 10.26 -14.62
N GLY A 231 -16.15 10.81 -14.71
CA GLY A 231 -14.94 10.08 -15.02
C GLY A 231 -14.64 8.95 -14.06
N VAL A 232 -14.98 9.09 -12.77
CA VAL A 232 -14.88 8.00 -11.77
C VAL A 232 -15.77 6.83 -12.15
N ALA A 233 -17.01 7.11 -12.55
CA ALA A 233 -17.96 6.08 -12.99
C ALA A 233 -17.47 5.35 -14.25
N VAL A 234 -17.03 6.10 -15.26
CA VAL A 234 -16.48 5.56 -16.51
C VAL A 234 -15.21 4.73 -16.24
N GLY A 235 -14.29 5.28 -15.45
CA GLY A 235 -13.06 4.60 -15.03
C GLY A 235 -13.34 3.30 -14.30
N GLY A 236 -14.32 3.30 -13.38
CA GLY A 236 -14.76 2.10 -12.66
C GLY A 236 -15.28 1.01 -13.60
N CYS A 237 -16.08 1.38 -14.61
CA CYS A 237 -16.52 0.44 -15.64
C CYS A 237 -15.32 -0.15 -16.41
N LEU A 238 -14.33 0.67 -16.77
CA LEU A 238 -13.11 0.19 -17.45
C LEU A 238 -12.30 -0.79 -16.58
N MET A 239 -12.22 -0.57 -15.26
CA MET A 239 -11.57 -1.52 -14.34
C MET A 239 -12.19 -2.92 -14.39
N VAL A 240 -13.52 -2.98 -14.46
CA VAL A 240 -14.26 -4.26 -14.58
C VAL A 240 -14.02 -4.87 -15.95
N LEU A 241 -14.12 -4.08 -17.02
CA LEU A 241 -13.96 -4.54 -18.40
C LEU A 241 -12.58 -5.13 -18.69
N VAL A 242 -11.52 -4.60 -18.09
CA VAL A 242 -10.15 -5.15 -18.24
C VAL A 242 -10.02 -6.54 -17.61
N GLN A 243 -10.76 -6.82 -16.54
CA GLN A 243 -10.62 -8.07 -15.79
C GLN A 243 -11.65 -9.14 -16.17
N ALA A 244 -12.88 -8.75 -16.52
CA ALA A 244 -14.00 -9.65 -16.76
C ALA A 244 -13.72 -10.74 -17.83
N PRO A 245 -13.09 -10.43 -18.99
CA PRO A 245 -12.77 -11.46 -19.99
C PRO A 245 -11.75 -12.49 -19.47
N VAL A 246 -10.77 -12.04 -18.69
CA VAL A 246 -9.72 -12.90 -18.11
C VAL A 246 -10.32 -13.81 -17.05
N LEU A 247 -11.17 -13.26 -16.18
CA LEU A 247 -11.89 -14.03 -15.16
C LEU A 247 -12.79 -15.08 -15.82
N ARG A 248 -13.58 -14.69 -16.83
CA ARG A 248 -14.44 -15.62 -17.56
C ARG A 248 -13.65 -16.80 -18.14
N ARG A 249 -12.48 -16.54 -18.74
CA ARG A 249 -11.60 -17.59 -19.27
C ARG A 249 -11.08 -18.54 -18.17
N ARG A 250 -10.79 -18.04 -16.96
CA ARG A 250 -10.35 -18.87 -15.82
C ARG A 250 -11.47 -19.69 -15.20
N LEU A 251 -12.69 -19.14 -15.18
CA LEU A 251 -13.87 -19.86 -14.69
C LEU A 251 -14.33 -20.95 -15.67
N THR A 252 -14.13 -20.78 -16.98
CA THR A 252 -14.53 -21.78 -18.00
C THR A 252 -13.49 -22.87 -18.24
N ARG A 253 -12.19 -22.61 -18.00
CA ARG A 253 -11.16 -23.64 -18.12
C ARG A 253 -11.15 -24.54 -16.88
N ALA A 254 -11.30 -25.85 -17.11
CA ALA A 254 -10.93 -26.87 -16.14
C ALA A 254 -9.41 -26.97 -16.13
N GLU A 255 -8.75 -26.24 -15.23
CA GLU A 255 -7.32 -26.40 -15.02
C GLU A 255 -7.10 -27.67 -14.18
N PRO A 256 -6.18 -28.58 -14.57
CA PRO A 256 -5.75 -29.69 -13.73
C PRO A 256 -5.26 -29.13 -12.39
N GLY A 257 -5.74 -29.69 -11.28
CA GLY A 257 -5.44 -29.19 -9.95
C GLY A 257 -3.93 -29.05 -9.73
N THR A 258 -3.45 -27.83 -9.55
CA THR A 258 -2.12 -27.60 -9.01
C THR A 258 -2.11 -28.22 -7.62
N GLN A 259 -1.35 -29.31 -7.43
CA GLN A 259 -1.09 -29.88 -6.12
C GLN A 259 -0.35 -28.82 -5.29
N VAL A 260 -1.11 -27.99 -4.57
CA VAL A 260 -0.53 -27.14 -3.54
C VAL A 260 -0.07 -28.07 -2.43
N LEU A 261 1.24 -28.07 -2.18
CA LEU A 261 1.93 -28.80 -1.12
C LEU A 261 1.12 -28.74 0.18
N GLN A 262 0.55 -29.89 0.57
CA GLN A 262 0.11 -30.14 1.94
C GLN A 262 1.34 -30.11 2.84
N GLY A 263 1.65 -28.95 3.40
CA GLY A 263 2.84 -28.74 4.22
C GLY A 263 2.59 -27.78 5.37
N ALA A 264 1.51 -27.97 6.13
CA ALA A 264 1.33 -27.34 7.45
C ALA A 264 0.15 -27.97 8.24
N SER A 265 0.11 -29.30 8.34
CA SER A 265 -0.74 -29.97 9.33
C SER A 265 -0.04 -29.94 10.69
N GLY A 266 0.06 -28.74 11.27
CA GLY A 266 0.42 -28.55 12.68
C GLY A 266 -0.84 -28.63 13.55
N ASP A 267 -0.78 -29.43 14.59
CA ASP A 267 -1.85 -29.84 15.50
C ASP A 267 -2.57 -28.66 16.20
N GLY A 268 -3.73 -28.27 15.68
CA GLY A 268 -4.57 -27.20 16.22
C GLY A 268 -5.84 -27.08 15.40
N GLY A 269 -7.00 -27.30 16.01
CA GLY A 269 -8.28 -27.47 15.33
C GLY A 269 -8.64 -26.31 14.37
N PRO A 270 -9.37 -26.59 13.26
CA PRO A 270 -9.69 -25.60 12.22
C PRO A 270 -10.45 -24.38 12.76
N ALA A 271 -11.29 -24.56 13.78
CA ALA A 271 -12.06 -23.48 14.39
C ALA A 271 -11.18 -22.45 15.14
N GLN A 272 -10.12 -22.89 15.83
CA GLN A 272 -9.25 -21.99 16.60
C GLN A 272 -8.31 -21.20 15.67
N LYS A 273 -7.81 -21.83 14.60
CA LYS A 273 -7.03 -21.15 13.55
C LYS A 273 -7.89 -20.14 12.76
N GLN A 274 -9.15 -20.46 12.51
CA GLN A 274 -10.07 -19.57 11.78
C GLN A 274 -10.48 -18.35 12.61
N SER A 275 -10.73 -18.52 13.92
CA SER A 275 -11.03 -17.41 14.84
C SER A 275 -9.83 -16.48 15.05
N LEU A 276 -8.63 -17.04 15.26
CA LEU A 276 -7.39 -16.26 15.41
C LEU A 276 -7.07 -15.46 14.14
N ASN A 277 -7.30 -16.07 12.96
CA ASN A 277 -7.20 -15.36 11.68
C ASN A 277 -8.23 -14.23 11.60
N MET A 278 -9.52 -14.46 11.84
CA MET A 278 -10.52 -13.38 11.74
C MET A 278 -10.24 -12.18 12.64
N MET A 279 -9.73 -12.41 13.86
CA MET A 279 -9.42 -11.32 14.79
C MET A 279 -8.18 -10.52 14.34
N LEU A 280 -7.14 -11.17 13.83
CA LEU A 280 -6.00 -10.48 13.23
C LEU A 280 -6.44 -9.61 12.06
N ILE A 281 -7.27 -10.17 11.19
CA ILE A 281 -7.79 -9.52 9.99
C ILE A 281 -8.62 -8.29 10.34
N SER A 282 -9.54 -8.41 11.30
CA SER A 282 -10.37 -7.29 11.73
C SER A 282 -9.55 -6.15 12.31
N THR A 283 -8.50 -6.45 13.08
CA THR A 283 -7.62 -5.39 13.62
C THR A 283 -6.79 -4.68 12.54
N VAL A 284 -6.34 -5.38 11.50
CA VAL A 284 -5.62 -4.77 10.36
C VAL A 284 -6.56 -3.85 9.58
N LEU A 285 -7.75 -4.34 9.24
CA LEU A 285 -8.74 -3.56 8.50
C LEU A 285 -9.19 -2.33 9.28
N LEU A 286 -9.44 -2.49 10.59
CA LEU A 286 -9.83 -1.38 11.45
C LEU A 286 -8.71 -0.34 11.59
N PHE A 287 -7.44 -0.78 11.67
CA PHE A 287 -6.31 0.14 11.65
C PHE A 287 -6.24 0.94 10.34
N ALA A 288 -6.40 0.26 9.20
CA ALA A 288 -6.42 0.91 7.89
C ALA A 288 -7.56 1.94 7.78
N LEU A 289 -8.75 1.58 8.27
CA LEU A 289 -9.91 2.47 8.36
C LEU A 289 -9.66 3.68 9.26
N CYS A 290 -9.11 3.49 10.45
CA CYS A 290 -8.74 4.58 11.34
C CYS A 290 -7.69 5.49 10.69
N ARG A 291 -6.73 4.93 9.94
CA ARG A 291 -5.76 5.77 9.23
C ARG A 291 -6.43 6.58 8.13
N GLN A 292 -7.34 5.98 7.37
CA GLN A 292 -8.06 6.63 6.28
C GLN A 292 -9.01 7.74 6.78
N SER A 293 -9.57 7.59 7.99
CA SER A 293 -10.51 8.56 8.54
C SER A 293 -9.89 9.93 8.85
N GLN A 294 -8.56 10.02 8.86
CA GLN A 294 -7.86 11.29 8.97
C GLN A 294 -8.28 12.29 7.88
N VAL A 295 -8.52 11.82 6.66
CA VAL A 295 -8.97 12.67 5.55
C VAL A 295 -10.30 13.34 5.88
N PHE A 296 -11.22 12.66 6.58
CA PHE A 296 -12.50 13.24 6.97
C PHE A 296 -12.33 14.43 7.91
N ILE A 297 -11.42 14.34 8.88
CA ILE A 297 -11.14 15.45 9.81
C ILE A 297 -10.57 16.64 9.05
N GLU A 298 -9.65 16.39 8.11
CA GLU A 298 -9.06 17.45 7.29
C GLU A 298 -10.12 18.13 6.40
N ARG A 299 -11.01 17.36 5.75
CA ARG A 299 -12.12 17.92 4.95
C ARG A 299 -13.07 18.75 5.81
N PHE A 300 -13.46 18.24 6.97
CA PHE A 300 -14.39 18.91 7.87
C PHE A 300 -13.86 20.27 8.32
N LEU A 301 -12.62 20.31 8.82
CA LEU A 301 -11.99 21.55 9.28
C LEU A 301 -11.74 22.51 8.10
N ALA A 302 -11.20 22.02 6.99
CA ALA A 302 -10.86 22.86 5.84
C ALA A 302 -12.10 23.42 5.13
N SER A 303 -13.27 22.79 5.25
CA SER A 303 -14.50 23.30 4.67
C SER A 303 -14.92 24.66 5.22
N SER A 304 -14.50 25.01 6.45
CA SER A 304 -14.78 26.31 7.07
C SER A 304 -13.84 27.44 6.61
N LEU A 305 -12.82 27.12 5.81
CA LEU A 305 -11.82 28.07 5.32
C LEU A 305 -12.16 28.57 3.91
N PRO A 306 -11.48 29.63 3.42
CA PRO A 306 -11.68 30.11 2.05
C PRO A 306 -11.50 29.00 1.00
N SER A 307 -12.19 29.16 -0.13
CA SER A 307 -12.11 28.22 -1.26
C SER A 307 -10.67 28.00 -1.71
N GLY A 308 -10.34 26.75 -2.04
CA GLY A 308 -9.01 26.29 -2.37
C GLY A 308 -8.28 25.61 -1.21
N ALA A 309 -8.73 25.80 0.04
CA ALA A 309 -8.09 25.20 1.23
C ALA A 309 -8.02 23.66 1.15
N ILE A 310 -9.12 23.02 0.75
CA ILE A 310 -9.24 21.57 0.59
C ILE A 310 -8.34 21.06 -0.53
N SER A 311 -8.25 21.83 -1.62
CA SER A 311 -7.38 21.57 -2.77
C SER A 311 -5.90 21.70 -2.42
N HIS A 312 -5.48 22.80 -1.79
CA HIS A 312 -4.09 23.02 -1.40
C HIS A 312 -3.60 21.93 -0.43
N LEU A 313 -4.42 21.51 0.55
CA LEU A 313 -4.09 20.37 1.43
C LEU A 313 -3.87 19.09 0.62
N ASN A 314 -4.80 18.76 -0.26
CA ASN A 314 -4.74 17.54 -1.07
C ASN A 314 -3.48 17.49 -1.97
N TYR A 315 -3.19 18.57 -2.70
CA TYR A 315 -2.02 18.62 -3.57
C TYR A 315 -0.72 18.59 -2.76
N ALA A 316 -0.64 19.35 -1.67
CA ALA A 316 0.53 19.37 -0.80
C ALA A 316 0.81 18.00 -0.18
N GLN A 317 -0.22 17.34 0.37
CA GLN A 317 -0.08 16.06 1.06
C GLN A 317 0.39 14.95 0.11
N LYS A 318 -0.20 14.85 -1.09
CA LYS A 318 0.17 13.83 -2.08
C LYS A 318 1.64 13.93 -2.49
N VAL A 319 2.12 15.14 -2.78
CA VAL A 319 3.51 15.37 -3.16
C VAL A 319 4.44 15.15 -1.97
N ALA A 320 4.08 15.64 -0.78
CA ALA A 320 4.88 15.45 0.43
C ALA A 320 5.10 13.97 0.76
N GLN A 321 4.14 13.09 0.47
CA GLN A 321 4.21 11.67 0.82
C GLN A 321 5.15 10.84 -0.08
N LEU A 322 5.64 11.37 -1.20
CA LEU A 322 6.47 10.61 -2.15
C LEU A 322 7.73 9.98 -1.49
N PRO A 323 8.53 10.68 -0.66
CA PRO A 323 9.66 10.08 0.05
C PRO A 323 9.25 8.98 1.03
N MET A 324 8.10 9.13 1.69
CA MET A 324 7.59 8.15 2.63
C MET A 324 7.21 6.85 1.92
N VAL A 325 6.57 6.92 0.75
CA VAL A 325 6.21 5.73 -0.04
C VAL A 325 7.47 4.94 -0.41
N LEU A 326 8.52 5.61 -0.90
CA LEU A 326 9.80 4.98 -1.21
C LEU A 326 10.44 4.30 0.01
N SER A 327 10.36 4.96 1.17
CA SER A 327 10.85 4.42 2.43
C SER A 327 10.07 3.16 2.87
N LEU A 328 8.75 3.18 2.76
CA LEU A 328 7.89 2.04 3.12
C LEU A 328 8.04 0.85 2.16
N MET A 329 8.43 1.08 0.91
CA MET A 329 8.77 -0.02 -0.03
C MET A 329 9.95 -0.83 0.50
N LEU A 330 10.98 -0.17 1.06
CA LEU A 330 12.10 -0.86 1.71
C LEU A 330 11.59 -1.75 2.86
N CYS A 331 10.80 -1.19 3.78
CA CYS A 331 10.24 -1.94 4.90
C CYS A 331 9.40 -3.14 4.45
N THR A 332 8.68 -3.02 3.33
CA THR A 332 7.86 -4.10 2.78
C THR A 332 8.72 -5.26 2.28
N VAL A 333 9.87 -4.98 1.66
CA VAL A 333 10.81 -6.00 1.18
C VAL A 333 11.51 -6.70 2.33
N THR A 334 11.80 -5.99 3.42
CA THR A 334 12.48 -6.55 4.58
C THR A 334 11.55 -7.29 5.55
N PHE A 335 10.24 -7.01 5.47
CA PHE A 335 9.21 -7.56 6.36
C PHE A 335 9.18 -9.10 6.45
N PRO A 336 9.22 -9.88 5.35
CA PRO A 336 9.21 -11.34 5.43
C PRO A 336 10.40 -11.93 6.22
N VAL A 337 11.54 -11.22 6.25
CA VAL A 337 12.74 -11.64 7.00
C VAL A 337 12.50 -11.53 8.51
N VAL A 338 11.83 -10.45 8.95
CA VAL A 338 11.46 -10.24 10.36
C VAL A 338 10.44 -11.29 10.79
N ALA A 339 9.38 -11.50 9.99
CA ALA A 339 8.36 -12.51 10.27
C ALA A 339 8.96 -13.91 10.42
N LYS A 340 9.91 -14.29 9.55
CA LYS A 340 10.59 -15.58 9.61
C LYS A 340 11.50 -15.72 10.83
N ALA A 341 12.18 -14.65 11.26
CA ALA A 341 13.00 -14.66 12.47
C ALA A 341 12.13 -14.84 13.73
N LEU A 342 11.02 -14.11 13.82
CA LEU A 342 10.05 -14.24 14.92
C LEU A 342 9.42 -15.64 14.97
N ALA A 343 9.03 -16.19 13.83
CA ALA A 343 8.47 -17.55 13.75
C ALA A 343 9.47 -18.64 14.19
N ARG A 344 10.78 -18.36 14.11
CA ARG A 344 11.85 -19.25 14.57
C ARG A 344 12.26 -19.01 16.04
N GLY A 345 11.63 -18.06 16.73
CA GLY A 345 12.00 -17.67 18.09
C GLY A 345 13.31 -16.87 18.19
N ASP A 346 13.90 -16.45 17.07
CA ASP A 346 15.14 -15.68 17.02
C ASP A 346 14.85 -14.17 17.22
N THR A 347 14.53 -13.82 18.46
CA THR A 347 14.11 -12.47 18.86
C THR A 347 15.23 -11.45 18.70
N GLU A 348 16.49 -11.84 18.88
CA GLU A 348 17.65 -10.96 18.71
C GLU A 348 17.82 -10.56 17.24
N ARG A 349 17.76 -11.53 16.32
CA ARG A 349 17.85 -11.23 14.88
C ARG A 349 16.67 -10.41 14.40
N ALA A 350 15.46 -10.67 14.92
CA ALA A 350 14.28 -9.86 14.62
C ALA A 350 14.46 -8.42 15.13
N ARG A 351 14.93 -8.23 16.37
CA ARG A 351 15.23 -6.92 16.96
C ARG A 351 16.24 -6.15 16.13
N ASP A 352 17.40 -6.74 15.86
CA ASP A 352 18.47 -6.10 15.11
C ASP A 352 18.02 -5.71 13.69
N ARG A 353 17.16 -6.52 13.09
CA ARG A 353 16.58 -6.23 11.79
C ARG A 353 15.60 -5.05 11.85
N VAL A 354 14.67 -5.04 12.80
CA VAL A 354 13.70 -3.95 12.95
C VAL A 354 14.40 -2.62 13.26
N GLU A 355 15.39 -2.61 14.15
CA GLU A 355 16.20 -1.42 14.44
C GLU A 355 16.87 -0.86 13.19
N ARG A 356 17.46 -1.74 12.38
CA ARG A 356 18.15 -1.35 11.15
C ARG A 356 17.17 -0.87 10.09
N ASP A 357 16.01 -1.50 9.97
CA ASP A 357 14.98 -1.12 9.02
C ASP A 357 14.37 0.24 9.38
N ILE A 358 14.13 0.52 10.68
CA ILE A 358 13.71 1.84 11.16
C ILE A 358 14.75 2.90 10.84
N ALA A 359 16.03 2.65 11.11
CA ALA A 359 17.10 3.60 10.85
C ALA A 359 17.28 3.88 9.35
N LEU A 360 17.22 2.85 8.50
CA LEU A 360 17.27 3.00 7.03
C LEU A 360 16.04 3.76 6.50
N ALA A 361 14.85 3.40 6.99
CA ALA A 361 13.61 4.06 6.60
C ALA A 361 13.62 5.54 6.99
N ALA A 362 14.13 5.86 8.18
CA ALA A 362 14.32 7.23 8.64
C ALA A 362 15.31 8.01 7.76
N CYS A 363 16.44 7.39 7.36
CA CYS A 363 17.38 8.03 6.44
C CYS A 363 16.74 8.39 5.10
N ILE A 364 15.99 7.46 4.50
CA ILE A 364 15.32 7.69 3.21
C ILE A 364 14.26 8.77 3.34
N VAL A 365 13.34 8.64 4.32
CA VAL A 365 12.23 9.58 4.45
C VAL A 365 12.72 10.98 4.81
N LEU A 366 13.71 11.11 5.71
CA LEU A 366 14.22 12.42 6.13
C LEU A 366 15.05 13.09 5.03
N SER A 367 15.80 12.33 4.24
CA SER A 367 16.49 12.90 3.07
C SER A 367 15.51 13.48 2.05
N GLY A 368 14.44 12.75 1.72
CA GLY A 368 13.43 13.24 0.81
C GLY A 368 12.56 14.35 1.43
N ALA A 369 12.27 14.30 2.73
CA ALA A 369 11.59 15.37 3.45
C ALA A 369 12.40 16.67 3.39
N ALA A 370 13.73 16.60 3.54
CA ALA A 370 14.62 17.76 3.41
C ALA A 370 14.56 18.37 2.00
N VAL A 371 14.55 17.54 0.94
CA VAL A 371 14.37 18.00 -0.44
C VAL A 371 13.00 18.66 -0.63
N VAL A 372 11.94 17.97 -0.20
CA VAL A 372 10.55 18.46 -0.30
C VAL A 372 10.40 19.80 0.42
N PHE A 373 10.95 19.93 1.63
CA PHE A 373 10.87 21.17 2.39
C PHE A 373 11.63 22.32 1.72
N ALA A 374 12.88 22.06 1.32
CA ALA A 374 13.76 23.07 0.74
C ALA A 374 13.25 23.55 -0.63
N CYS A 375 12.83 22.61 -1.50
CA CYS A 375 12.45 22.87 -2.88
C CYS A 375 10.93 22.93 -3.09
N ALA A 376 10.16 23.18 -2.01
CA ALA A 376 8.71 23.08 -2.07
C ALA A 376 8.06 23.91 -3.19
N PRO A 377 8.36 25.21 -3.34
CA PRO A 377 7.79 26.03 -4.41
C PRO A 377 8.12 25.49 -5.81
N GLN A 378 9.36 25.06 -6.03
CA GLN A 378 9.85 24.57 -7.32
C GLN A 378 9.16 23.26 -7.71
N ILE A 379 8.96 22.35 -6.75
CA ILE A 379 8.28 21.08 -6.98
C ILE A 379 6.81 21.34 -7.38
N ILE A 380 6.09 22.16 -6.61
CA ILE A 380 4.69 22.47 -6.92
C ILE A 380 4.57 23.23 -8.25
N GLN A 381 5.47 24.19 -8.50
CA GLN A 381 5.50 24.93 -9.76
C GLN A 381 5.64 24.00 -10.97
N LEU A 382 6.61 23.07 -10.92
CA LEU A 382 6.86 22.15 -12.03
C LEU A 382 5.71 21.16 -12.22
N LEU A 383 5.08 20.71 -11.14
CA LEU A 383 4.02 19.72 -11.19
C LEU A 383 2.66 20.32 -11.59
N PHE A 384 2.29 21.47 -11.05
CA PHE A 384 0.91 21.96 -11.09
C PHE A 384 0.72 23.35 -11.66
N GLN A 385 1.71 24.27 -11.58
CA GLN A 385 1.51 25.68 -11.97
C GLN A 385 1.36 25.87 -13.49
N ARG A 386 0.14 25.66 -13.98
CA ARG A 386 -0.25 25.68 -15.41
C ARG A 386 -1.76 25.93 -15.51
N GLY A 387 -2.21 26.63 -16.55
CA GLY A 387 -3.64 26.86 -16.78
C GLY A 387 -4.29 27.59 -15.60
N ALA A 388 -5.36 27.02 -15.05
CA ALA A 388 -6.12 27.58 -13.93
C ALA A 388 -5.38 27.53 -12.58
N PHE A 389 -4.28 26.79 -12.46
CA PHE A 389 -3.49 26.74 -11.22
C PHE A 389 -2.45 27.87 -11.18
N THR A 390 -2.66 28.83 -10.30
CA THR A 390 -1.94 30.10 -10.27
C THR A 390 -0.61 30.03 -9.50
N ALA A 391 0.17 31.12 -9.57
CA ALA A 391 1.36 31.28 -8.74
C ALA A 391 1.02 31.41 -7.24
N GLU A 392 -0.16 31.96 -6.92
CA GLU A 392 -0.66 32.07 -5.54
C GLU A 392 -0.98 30.67 -4.99
N ASP A 393 -1.66 29.83 -5.78
CA ASP A 393 -1.91 28.43 -5.42
C ASP A 393 -0.62 27.65 -5.18
N THR A 394 0.41 27.97 -5.97
CA THR A 394 1.74 27.37 -5.83
C THR A 394 2.38 27.76 -4.51
N ALA A 395 2.34 29.04 -4.14
CA ALA A 395 2.89 29.52 -2.87
C ALA A 395 2.13 28.93 -1.67
N ALA A 396 0.80 28.94 -1.71
CA ALA A 396 -0.06 28.37 -0.67
C ALA A 396 0.21 26.87 -0.47
N THR A 397 0.13 26.09 -1.55
CA THR A 397 0.37 24.65 -1.53
C THR A 397 1.80 24.30 -1.08
N ALA A 398 2.80 25.07 -1.52
CA ALA A 398 4.20 24.85 -1.10
C ALA A 398 4.40 25.09 0.41
N SER A 399 3.75 26.11 0.98
CA SER A 399 3.81 26.39 2.42
C SER A 399 3.21 25.23 3.25
N ILE A 400 2.07 24.69 2.81
CA ILE A 400 1.40 23.56 3.43
C ILE A 400 2.24 22.28 3.27
N MET A 401 2.86 22.09 2.11
CA MET A 401 3.73 20.94 1.83
C MET A 401 4.94 20.89 2.77
N ARG A 402 5.52 22.05 3.09
CA ARG A 402 6.60 22.15 4.10
C ARG A 402 6.12 21.65 5.46
N ILE A 403 4.92 22.01 5.89
CA ILE A 403 4.37 21.57 7.18
C ILE A 403 4.09 20.07 7.17
N TYR A 404 3.46 19.53 6.12
CA TYR A 404 3.27 18.07 5.98
C TYR A 404 4.59 17.31 6.01
N SER A 405 5.67 17.88 5.45
CA SER A 405 6.98 17.21 5.44
C SER A 405 7.55 16.96 6.84
N LEU A 406 7.19 17.79 7.83
CA LEU A 406 7.56 17.61 9.24
C LEU A 406 6.91 16.35 9.84
N GLY A 407 5.72 15.97 9.36
CA GLY A 407 5.00 14.76 9.78
C GLY A 407 5.42 13.48 9.07
N LEU A 408 6.28 13.54 8.04
CA LEU A 408 6.62 12.37 7.21
C LEU A 408 7.36 11.27 7.98
N LEU A 409 8.22 11.65 8.93
CA LEU A 409 8.88 10.67 9.79
C LEU A 409 7.84 9.92 10.62
N GLY A 410 6.86 10.63 11.20
CA GLY A 410 5.74 10.03 11.93
C GLY A 410 4.96 9.04 11.06
N HIS A 411 4.51 9.45 9.87
CA HIS A 411 3.81 8.56 8.94
C HIS A 411 4.64 7.33 8.53
N CYS A 412 5.94 7.52 8.29
CA CYS A 412 6.87 6.43 7.96
C CYS A 412 7.01 5.44 9.11
N LEU A 413 7.21 5.94 10.34
CA LEU A 413 7.34 5.11 11.53
C LEU A 413 6.04 4.35 11.80
N VAL A 414 4.87 5.00 11.76
CA VAL A 414 3.57 4.31 11.92
C VAL A 414 3.44 3.16 10.91
N GLY A 415 3.72 3.42 9.62
CA GLY A 415 3.66 2.38 8.59
C GLY A 415 4.68 1.26 8.78
N ALA A 416 5.90 1.56 9.22
CA ALA A 416 6.94 0.56 9.47
C ALA A 416 6.62 -0.29 10.72
N LEU A 417 6.25 0.36 11.82
CA LEU A 417 6.02 -0.26 13.13
C LEU A 417 4.78 -1.16 13.10
N VAL A 418 3.69 -0.75 12.44
CA VAL A 418 2.44 -1.54 12.42
C VAL A 418 2.64 -2.95 11.88
N ARG A 419 3.57 -3.11 10.92
CA ARG A 419 3.91 -4.40 10.34
C ARG A 419 4.50 -5.34 11.40
N SER A 420 5.38 -4.84 12.26
CA SER A 420 5.96 -5.62 13.38
C SER A 420 4.87 -6.09 14.36
N TYR A 421 3.91 -5.23 14.69
CA TYR A 421 2.78 -5.56 15.57
C TYR A 421 1.90 -6.66 15.00
N PHE A 422 1.53 -6.58 13.72
CA PHE A 422 0.69 -7.61 13.08
C PHE A 422 1.46 -8.90 12.75
N SER A 423 2.79 -8.84 12.60
CA SER A 423 3.61 -10.02 12.32
C SER A 423 3.79 -10.97 13.50
N ALA A 424 3.53 -10.53 14.73
CA ALA A 424 3.68 -11.37 15.92
C ALA A 424 2.65 -12.52 15.98
N GLY A 425 1.73 -12.61 15.00
CA GLY A 425 0.70 -13.64 14.95
C GLY A 425 -0.33 -13.53 16.07
N ARG A 426 -0.36 -12.39 16.79
CA ARG A 426 -1.25 -12.13 17.92
C ARG A 426 -2.16 -10.95 17.60
N PRO A 427 -3.50 -11.13 17.64
CA PRO A 427 -4.41 -10.02 17.43
C PRO A 427 -4.16 -8.96 18.49
N THR A 428 -3.79 -7.77 18.03
CA THR A 428 -3.38 -6.67 18.91
C THR A 428 -4.17 -5.43 18.55
N TRP A 429 -4.98 -4.96 19.50
CA TRP A 429 -5.75 -3.72 19.35
C TRP A 429 -4.91 -2.45 19.54
N TYR A 430 -3.67 -2.61 20.02
CA TYR A 430 -2.80 -1.48 20.33
C TYR A 430 -2.58 -0.52 19.15
N PRO A 431 -2.25 -0.98 17.93
CA PRO A 431 -2.10 -0.05 16.81
C PRO A 431 -3.36 0.72 16.46
N VAL A 432 -4.53 0.07 16.56
CA VAL A 432 -5.83 0.72 16.36
C VAL A 432 -6.05 1.82 17.40
N VAL A 433 -5.82 1.50 18.68
CA VAL A 433 -5.98 2.44 19.80
C VAL A 433 -4.99 3.60 19.69
N SER A 434 -3.72 3.35 19.36
CA SER A 434 -2.72 4.40 19.14
C SER A 434 -3.08 5.32 17.97
N MET A 435 -3.66 4.77 16.90
CA MET A 435 -4.16 5.57 15.77
C MET A 435 -5.36 6.41 16.19
N ALA A 436 -6.31 5.85 16.94
CA ALA A 436 -7.45 6.59 17.48
C ALA A 436 -7.00 7.77 18.37
N PHE A 437 -6.03 7.57 19.26
CA PHE A 437 -5.47 8.64 20.08
C PHE A 437 -4.73 9.72 19.27
N GLY A 438 -3.97 9.34 18.24
CA GLY A 438 -3.34 10.34 17.36
C GLY A 438 -4.38 11.13 16.59
N MET A 439 -5.47 10.47 16.16
CA MET A 439 -6.57 11.11 15.46
C MET A 439 -7.36 12.08 16.35
N THR A 440 -7.62 11.73 17.61
CA THR A 440 -8.25 12.67 18.56
C THR A 440 -7.34 13.86 18.82
N LEU A 441 -6.01 13.66 18.88
CA LEU A 441 -5.06 14.77 18.96
C LEU A 441 -5.09 15.63 17.69
N THR A 442 -5.11 15.04 16.49
CA THR A 442 -5.27 15.77 15.22
C THR A 442 -6.55 16.59 15.21
N ALA A 443 -7.68 16.01 15.60
CA ALA A 443 -8.96 16.71 15.66
C ALA A 443 -8.92 17.87 16.66
N GLY A 444 -8.43 17.63 17.89
CA GLY A 444 -8.35 18.64 18.93
C GLY A 444 -7.39 19.79 18.63
N VAL A 445 -6.19 19.49 18.13
CA VAL A 445 -5.25 20.54 17.71
C VAL A 445 -5.76 21.25 16.46
N GLY A 446 -6.38 20.52 15.54
CA GLY A 446 -6.95 21.07 14.31
C GLY A 446 -8.05 22.09 14.60
N THR A 447 -9.01 21.77 15.49
CA THR A 447 -10.07 22.70 15.88
C THR A 447 -9.53 23.95 16.58
N LEU A 448 -8.46 23.83 17.38
CA LEU A 448 -7.83 24.97 18.06
C LEU A 448 -7.02 25.87 17.11
N THR A 449 -6.42 25.28 16.07
CA THR A 449 -5.49 26.00 15.17
C THR A 449 -6.13 26.46 13.87
N VAL A 450 -7.27 25.89 13.45
CA VAL A 450 -7.92 26.24 12.17
C VAL A 450 -8.30 27.73 12.11
N GLY A 451 -8.76 28.33 13.21
CA GLY A 451 -9.15 29.75 13.23
C GLY A 451 -7.98 30.73 13.19
N THR A 452 -6.81 30.36 13.72
CA THR A 452 -5.65 31.25 13.84
C THR A 452 -4.60 31.02 12.75
N TRP A 453 -4.35 29.77 12.39
CA TRP A 453 -3.31 29.36 11.44
C TRP A 453 -3.92 28.86 10.11
N GLY A 454 -5.24 28.80 9.99
CA GLY A 454 -5.93 28.38 8.78
C GLY A 454 -5.49 26.99 8.32
N VAL A 455 -5.19 26.87 7.03
CA VAL A 455 -4.82 25.61 6.38
C VAL A 455 -3.52 25.03 6.96
N ALA A 456 -2.57 25.89 7.35
CA ALA A 456 -1.33 25.50 7.98
C ALA A 456 -1.55 24.82 9.35
N GLY A 457 -2.56 25.28 10.10
CA GLY A 457 -2.96 24.68 11.38
C GLY A 457 -3.44 23.23 11.21
N ILE A 458 -4.26 22.96 10.20
CA ILE A 458 -4.76 21.61 9.89
C ILE A 458 -3.59 20.67 9.54
N ALA A 459 -2.67 21.11 8.67
CA ALA A 459 -1.50 20.32 8.30
C ALA A 459 -0.58 20.03 9.50
N ALA A 460 -0.39 21.02 10.38
CA ALA A 460 0.40 20.88 11.60
C ALA A 460 -0.27 19.92 12.60
N ALA A 461 -1.59 19.99 12.75
CA ALA A 461 -2.36 19.10 13.59
C ALA A 461 -2.22 17.63 13.15
N ASN A 462 -2.28 17.37 11.84
CA ASN A 462 -2.00 16.03 11.31
C ASN A 462 -0.55 15.59 11.62
N ALA A 463 0.44 16.45 11.35
CA ALA A 463 1.84 16.12 11.62
C ALA A 463 2.08 15.78 13.11
N LEU A 464 1.43 16.51 14.02
CA LEU A 464 1.47 16.24 15.46
C LEU A 464 0.78 14.92 15.82
N GLY A 465 -0.45 14.70 15.35
CA GLY A 465 -1.22 13.51 15.67
C GLY A 465 -0.55 12.22 15.19
N ILE A 466 -0.05 12.19 13.95
CA ILE A 466 0.65 11.01 13.42
C ILE A 466 1.99 10.77 14.10
N THR A 467 2.71 11.84 14.48
CA THR A 467 3.97 11.73 15.23
C THR A 467 3.69 11.20 16.64
N PHE A 468 2.60 11.63 17.27
CA PHE A 468 2.16 11.09 18.55
C PHE A 468 1.82 9.60 18.45
N THR A 469 1.08 9.17 17.41
CA THR A 469 0.85 7.74 17.15
C THR A 469 2.16 6.97 16.95
N ALA A 470 3.14 7.53 16.23
CA ALA A 470 4.45 6.91 16.05
C ALA A 470 5.18 6.72 17.38
N VAL A 471 5.15 7.73 18.27
CA VAL A 471 5.77 7.66 19.60
C VAL A 471 5.10 6.59 20.46
N LEU A 472 3.78 6.50 20.47
CA LEU A 472 3.05 5.44 21.18
C LEU A 472 3.46 4.04 20.67
N LEU A 473 3.42 3.85 19.35
CA LEU A 473 3.83 2.60 18.72
C LEU A 473 5.29 2.25 18.99
N LEU A 474 6.20 3.23 18.98
CA LEU A 474 7.61 2.97 19.22
C LEU A 474 7.86 2.60 20.69
N THR A 475 7.35 3.39 21.63
CA THR A 475 7.60 3.21 23.07
C THR A 475 7.00 1.91 23.63
N ALA A 476 5.89 1.43 23.07
CA ALA A 476 5.27 0.18 23.49
C ALA A 476 5.81 -1.07 22.76
N MET A 477 6.82 -0.92 21.87
CA MET A 477 7.38 -2.06 21.13
C MET A 477 7.90 -3.15 22.07
N ASP A 478 8.66 -2.74 23.09
CA ASP A 478 9.37 -3.64 23.98
C ASP A 478 8.43 -4.59 24.76
N ARG A 479 7.26 -4.07 25.13
CA ARG A 479 6.27 -4.81 25.90
C ARG A 479 5.30 -5.63 25.05
N ARG A 480 5.17 -5.35 23.75
CA ARG A 480 4.03 -5.82 22.93
C ARG A 480 4.38 -6.44 21.58
N SER A 481 5.58 -6.26 21.06
CA SER A 481 6.01 -6.93 19.81
C SER A 481 7.44 -7.46 19.91
N VAL A 482 8.43 -6.63 19.59
CA VAL A 482 9.84 -6.97 19.54
C VAL A 482 10.59 -6.08 20.54
N PRO A 483 11.46 -6.64 21.40
CA PRO A 483 12.21 -5.89 22.40
C PRO A 483 13.29 -5.01 21.79
N VAL A 484 12.90 -3.88 21.20
CA VAL A 484 13.78 -2.93 20.53
C VAL A 484 14.52 -2.07 21.55
N ARG A 485 15.83 -1.82 21.30
CA ARG A 485 16.64 -0.94 22.15
C ARG A 485 16.29 0.52 21.90
N LEU A 486 15.24 0.99 22.56
CA LEU A 486 14.71 2.35 22.39
C LEU A 486 15.77 3.46 22.44
N PRO A 487 16.72 3.49 23.41
CA PRO A 487 17.73 4.55 23.45
C PRO A 487 18.60 4.59 22.20
N LYS A 488 18.94 3.42 21.66
CA LYS A 488 19.75 3.29 20.44
C LYS A 488 18.98 3.78 19.21
N VAL A 489 17.71 3.39 19.07
CA VAL A 489 16.85 3.86 17.97
C VAL A 489 16.64 5.37 18.03
N LEU A 490 16.32 5.91 19.21
CA LEU A 490 16.13 7.34 19.39
C LEU A 490 17.41 8.14 19.08
N LEU A 491 18.58 7.63 19.47
CA LEU A 491 19.86 8.25 19.13
C LEU A 491 20.10 8.29 17.61
N GLU A 492 19.85 7.18 16.91
CA GLU A 492 20.02 7.13 15.45
C GLU A 492 19.00 8.01 14.72
N LEU A 493 17.74 8.05 15.18
CA LEU A 493 16.72 8.97 14.68
C LEU A 493 17.13 10.44 14.91
N GLY A 494 17.65 10.77 16.10
CA GLY A 494 18.11 12.11 16.43
C GLY A 494 19.27 12.59 15.56
N LYS A 495 20.28 11.73 15.34
CA LYS A 495 21.40 12.02 14.41
C LYS A 495 20.90 12.26 12.98
N THR A 496 19.99 11.40 12.52
CA THR A 496 19.44 11.50 11.15
C THR A 496 18.58 12.75 10.99
N LEU A 497 17.79 13.10 12.01
CA LEU A 497 16.99 14.32 12.03
C LEU A 497 17.89 15.57 12.01
N PHE A 498 18.94 15.60 12.82
CA PHE A 498 19.92 16.70 12.80
C PHE A 498 20.56 16.87 11.42
N ALA A 499 20.99 15.76 10.81
CA ALA A 499 21.52 15.78 9.44
C ALA A 499 20.50 16.32 8.42
N ALA A 500 19.23 15.95 8.56
CA ALA A 500 18.15 16.41 7.68
C ALA A 500 17.88 17.90 7.83
N VAL A 501 17.86 18.43 9.06
CA VAL A 501 17.66 19.86 9.34
C VAL A 501 18.79 20.68 8.74
N ALA A 502 20.05 20.28 8.96
CA ALA A 502 21.21 20.95 8.39
C ALA A 502 21.23 20.88 6.85
N ALA A 503 20.89 19.72 6.28
CA ALA A 503 20.78 19.57 4.82
C ALA A 503 19.65 20.41 4.22
N THR A 504 18.53 20.57 4.92
CA THR A 504 17.42 21.44 4.51
C THR A 504 17.86 22.90 4.46
N ALA A 505 18.59 23.38 5.47
CA ALA A 505 19.12 24.73 5.49
C ALA A 505 20.09 24.98 4.31
N ALA A 506 20.98 24.04 4.02
CA ALA A 506 21.86 24.12 2.86
C ALA A 506 21.07 24.12 1.54
N GLY A 507 20.06 23.25 1.42
CA GLY A 507 19.16 23.18 0.27
C GLY A 507 18.44 24.49 0.00
N LEU A 508 17.89 25.13 1.04
CA LEU A 508 17.22 26.42 0.94
C LEU A 508 18.14 27.52 0.42
N VAL A 509 19.36 27.62 0.99
CA VAL A 509 20.34 28.63 0.58
C VAL A 509 20.79 28.42 -0.87
N CYS A 510 21.08 27.18 -1.25
CA CYS A 510 21.53 26.85 -2.60
C CYS A 510 20.43 27.00 -3.66
N ALA A 511 19.21 26.56 -3.36
CA ALA A 511 18.07 26.69 -4.26
C ALA A 511 17.69 28.16 -4.51
N ALA A 512 17.81 29.03 -3.49
CA ALA A 512 17.52 30.45 -3.62
C ALA A 512 18.49 31.21 -4.53
N ARG A 513 19.69 30.67 -4.81
CA ARG A 513 20.69 31.33 -5.68
C ARG A 513 20.46 31.13 -7.18
N VAL A 514 19.51 30.28 -7.57
CA VAL A 514 19.26 29.95 -8.98
C VAL A 514 17.86 30.43 -9.36
N GLY A 515 17.78 31.33 -10.36
CA GLY A 515 16.50 31.89 -10.80
C GLY A 515 15.63 30.94 -11.65
N GLN A 516 16.21 29.92 -12.29
CA GLN A 516 15.44 28.94 -13.06
C GLN A 516 14.89 27.82 -12.15
N PRO A 517 13.60 27.46 -12.25
CA PRO A 517 12.97 26.51 -11.32
C PRO A 517 13.57 25.10 -11.39
N LEU A 518 13.87 24.61 -12.60
CA LEU A 518 14.55 23.32 -12.79
C LEU A 518 15.98 23.33 -12.24
N GLY A 519 16.73 24.41 -12.49
CA GLY A 519 18.09 24.58 -11.96
C GLY A 519 18.11 24.68 -10.44
N SER A 520 17.16 25.44 -9.87
CA SER A 520 16.96 25.60 -8.43
C SER A 520 16.64 24.28 -7.75
N LEU A 521 15.77 23.46 -8.34
CA LEU A 521 15.48 22.12 -7.87
C LEU A 521 16.70 21.20 -7.95
N ALA A 522 17.41 21.18 -9.09
CA ALA A 522 18.58 20.32 -9.27
C ALA A 522 19.70 20.65 -8.26
N VAL A 523 19.99 21.94 -8.09
CA VAL A 523 20.99 22.44 -7.13
C VAL A 523 20.56 22.19 -5.69
N GLY A 524 19.29 22.41 -5.36
CA GLY A 524 18.73 22.11 -4.04
C GLY A 524 18.82 20.62 -3.69
N CYS A 525 18.42 19.74 -4.62
CA CYS A 525 18.56 18.29 -4.47
C CYS A 525 20.01 17.86 -4.25
N LEU A 526 20.94 18.39 -5.03
CA LEU A 526 22.37 18.09 -4.90
C LEU A 526 22.93 18.57 -3.56
N ALA A 527 22.58 19.79 -3.14
CA ALA A 527 23.00 20.35 -1.85
C ALA A 527 22.47 19.53 -0.68
N VAL A 528 21.18 19.15 -0.70
CA VAL A 528 20.58 18.30 0.33
C VAL A 528 21.27 16.93 0.35
N ALA A 529 21.43 16.26 -0.80
CA ALA A 529 22.03 14.94 -0.86
C ALA A 529 23.49 14.92 -0.38
N THR A 530 24.28 15.93 -0.76
CA THR A 530 25.69 16.05 -0.37
C THR A 530 25.83 16.33 1.12
N VAL A 531 25.15 17.36 1.66
CA VAL A 531 25.23 17.71 3.09
C VAL A 531 24.68 16.60 3.96
N PHE A 532 23.54 16.00 3.58
CA PHE A 532 22.96 14.89 4.30
C PHE A 532 23.90 13.68 4.34
N GLY A 533 24.46 13.28 3.19
CA GLY A 533 25.40 12.16 3.10
C GLY A 533 26.68 12.39 3.90
N LEU A 534 27.25 13.60 3.86
CA LEU A 534 28.43 13.96 4.64
C LEU A 534 28.17 13.93 6.15
N LEU A 535 27.03 14.44 6.60
CA LEU A 535 26.65 14.42 8.01
C LEU A 535 26.33 13.01 8.50
N LEU A 536 25.66 12.18 7.70
CA LEU A 536 25.45 10.77 8.04
C LEU A 536 26.78 10.02 8.20
N TRP A 537 27.75 10.32 7.35
CA TRP A 537 29.10 9.78 7.45
C TRP A 537 29.82 10.28 8.72
N ALA A 538 29.82 11.58 8.97
CA ALA A 538 30.47 12.19 10.13
C ALA A 538 29.86 11.74 11.47
N LEU A 539 28.54 11.60 11.54
CA LEU A 539 27.80 11.14 12.74
C LEU A 539 27.83 9.61 12.92
N ASN A 540 28.49 8.90 11.99
CA ASN A 540 28.64 7.44 11.98
C ASN A 540 27.29 6.71 12.14
N VAL A 541 26.29 7.13 11.37
CA VAL A 541 24.93 6.56 11.42
C VAL A 541 24.97 5.11 10.93
N GLN A 542 24.51 4.18 11.77
CA GLN A 542 24.67 2.73 11.56
C GLN A 542 24.04 2.24 10.25
N ALA A 543 22.97 2.90 9.82
CA ALA A 543 22.27 2.61 8.58
C ALA A 543 23.12 2.91 7.33
N PHE A 544 24.02 3.89 7.39
CA PHE A 544 24.78 4.40 6.24
C PHE A 544 26.14 3.69 6.04
N VAL A 545 26.77 3.23 7.13
CA VAL A 545 28.10 2.57 7.09
C VAL A 545 28.19 1.38 6.12
N PRO A 546 27.18 0.48 6.01
CA PRO A 546 27.22 -0.63 5.05
C PRO A 546 27.13 -0.18 3.59
N ALA A 547 26.37 0.89 3.30
CA ALA A 547 26.19 1.41 1.95
C ALA A 547 27.48 2.07 1.42
N VAL A 548 28.17 2.84 2.26
CA VAL A 548 29.48 3.43 1.93
C VAL A 548 30.55 2.35 1.75
N ARG A 549 30.56 1.30 2.58
CA ARG A 549 31.49 0.17 2.44
C ARG A 549 31.28 -0.62 1.14
N PHE A 550 30.04 -0.73 0.67
CA PHE A 550 29.74 -1.36 -0.61
C PHE A 550 30.19 -0.49 -1.80
N ALA A 551 29.92 0.82 -1.76
CA ALA A 551 30.34 1.76 -2.80
C ALA A 551 31.87 1.88 -2.91
N THR A 552 32.57 1.96 -1.77
CA THR A 552 34.04 2.04 -1.71
C THR A 552 34.73 0.74 -2.13
N ARG A 553 34.14 -0.44 -1.84
CA ARG A 553 34.63 -1.72 -2.38
C ARG A 553 34.47 -1.83 -3.89
N LYS A 554 33.35 -1.32 -4.44
CA LYS A 554 33.11 -1.36 -5.89
C LYS A 554 34.04 -0.40 -6.65
N LEU A 555 34.32 0.78 -6.08
CA LEU A 555 35.28 1.74 -6.65
C LEU A 555 36.74 1.26 -6.57
N ARG A 556 37.10 0.44 -5.57
CA ARG A 556 38.41 -0.23 -5.48
C ARG A 556 38.62 -1.36 -6.49
N HIS A 557 37.56 -1.86 -7.12
CA HIS A 557 37.64 -2.86 -8.21
C HIS A 557 37.59 -2.25 -9.61
N VAL A 558 37.46 -0.92 -9.70
CA VAL A 558 37.45 -0.16 -10.98
C VAL A 558 38.74 0.67 -11.14
N ARG A 559 39.61 0.68 -10.13
CA ARG A 559 41.03 1.06 -10.25
C ARG A 559 41.84 -0.22 -10.29
#